data_AF-A0A383BIH4-F1
#
_entry.id   AF-A0A383BIH4-F1
#
_cell.length_a   1.000
_cell.length_b   1.000
_cell.length_c   1.000
_cell.angle_alpha   90.00
_cell.angle_beta   90.00
_cell.angle_gamma   90.00
#
_symmetry.space_group_name_H-M   'P 1'
#
loop_
_entity.id
_entity.type
_entity.pdbx_description
1 polymer ?
#
loop_
_entity_poly.entity_id
_entity_poly.type
_entity_poly.pdbx_seq_one_letter_code
_entity_poly.pdbx_strand_id
1 'polypeptide(L)'
;MQGSSTLKDLKQELVDCGAVKFGDFTLTSGEKSNYYVDLKLASTEPSVLKMISSEFAKLLPENVDFIAGMELGAVPLAAALSLETGIPYSMIRKSDRKH
;
A
#
# COMPACT_ATOMS: atom_id res chain seq x y z
N MET A 1 2.41 20.77 -13.50
CA MET A 1 3.85 20.41 -13.39
C MET A 1 4.17 19.90 -11.98
N GLN A 2 3.78 18.67 -11.60
CA GLN A 2 4.04 18.12 -10.24
C GLN A 2 4.40 16.62 -10.18
N GLY A 3 4.76 15.98 -11.31
CA GLY A 3 4.91 14.51 -11.35
C GLY A 3 6.27 13.94 -10.90
N SER A 4 7.31 14.75 -10.68
CA SER A 4 8.68 14.25 -10.44
C SER A 4 9.14 14.29 -8.98
N SER A 5 8.47 15.06 -8.10
CA SER A 5 8.82 15.14 -6.68
C SER A 5 8.12 14.08 -5.82
N THR A 6 6.88 13.73 -6.14
CA THR A 6 5.98 13.00 -5.22
C THR A 6 6.41 11.55 -4.91
N LEU A 7 6.84 10.77 -5.92
CA LEU A 7 7.32 9.39 -5.69
C LEU A 7 8.68 9.34 -4.97
N LYS A 8 9.52 10.36 -5.17
CA LYS A 8 10.78 10.47 -4.44
C LYS A 8 10.52 10.78 -2.97
N ASP A 9 9.58 11.69 -2.70
CA ASP A 9 9.15 12.04 -1.36
C ASP A 9 8.53 10.82 -0.65
N LEU A 10 7.61 10.10 -1.31
CA LEU A 10 7.03 8.86 -0.78
C LEU A 10 8.11 7.80 -0.50
N LYS A 11 9.08 7.62 -1.40
CA LYS A 11 10.20 6.69 -1.15
C LYS A 11 10.97 7.09 0.10
N GLN A 12 11.29 8.37 0.27
CA GLN A 12 12.05 8.85 1.41
C GLN A 12 11.27 8.63 2.71
N GLU A 13 9.98 8.98 2.71
CA GLU A 13 9.09 8.82 3.87
C GLU A 13 8.91 7.33 4.27
N LEU A 14 8.87 6.43 3.29
CA LEU A 14 8.85 4.98 3.54
C LEU A 14 10.16 4.47 4.17
N VAL A 15 11.30 5.08 3.85
CA VAL A 15 12.58 4.77 4.50
C VAL A 15 12.61 5.36 5.91
N ASP A 16 12.19 6.62 6.07
CA ASP A 16 12.24 7.36 7.33
C ASP A 16 11.31 6.75 8.38
N CYS A 17 10.14 6.25 7.99
CA CYS A 17 9.24 5.52 8.90
C CYS A 17 9.65 4.06 9.17
N GLY A 18 10.76 3.60 8.59
CA GLY A 18 11.28 2.24 8.77
C GLY A 18 10.48 1.16 8.05
N ALA A 19 9.53 1.52 7.17
CA ALA A 19 8.81 0.57 6.35
C ALA A 19 9.72 -0.10 5.31
N VAL A 20 10.81 0.54 4.88
CA VAL A 20 11.84 -0.10 4.05
C VAL A 20 13.03 -0.51 4.91
N LYS A 21 13.33 -1.81 4.92
CA LYS A 21 14.44 -2.40 5.65
C LYS A 21 15.48 -2.90 4.66
N PHE A 22 16.76 -2.59 4.90
CA PHE A 22 17.88 -3.06 4.06
C PHE A 22 18.67 -4.14 4.79
N GLY A 23 19.12 -5.16 4.06
CA GLY A 23 19.79 -6.34 4.60
C GLY A 23 19.52 -7.59 3.77
N ASP A 24 19.96 -8.75 4.24
CA ASP A 24 19.76 -10.02 3.52
C ASP A 24 18.43 -10.68 3.88
N PHE A 25 17.46 -10.59 2.97
CA PHE A 25 16.14 -11.21 3.12
C PHE A 25 15.99 -12.39 2.18
N THR A 26 15.23 -13.39 2.62
CA THR A 26 14.73 -14.46 1.75
C THR A 26 13.22 -14.30 1.64
N LEU A 27 12.73 -14.02 0.44
CA LEU A 27 11.32 -13.79 0.17
C LEU A 27 10.52 -15.08 0.27
N THR A 28 9.20 -14.98 0.34
CA THR A 28 8.31 -16.15 0.31
C THR A 28 8.39 -16.93 -1.01
N SER A 29 8.94 -16.32 -2.07
CA SER A 29 9.29 -17.00 -3.32
C SER A 29 10.55 -17.87 -3.23
N GLY A 30 11.33 -17.74 -2.15
CA GLY A 30 12.65 -18.35 -2.00
C GLY A 30 13.80 -17.50 -2.55
N GLU A 31 13.50 -16.39 -3.23
CA GLU A 31 14.50 -15.49 -3.79
C GLU A 31 15.21 -14.65 -2.71
N LYS A 32 16.47 -14.31 -2.96
CA LYS A 32 17.23 -13.37 -2.13
C LYS A 32 16.90 -11.94 -2.52
N SER A 33 16.70 -11.09 -1.53
CA SER A 33 16.50 -9.66 -1.70
C SER A 33 17.37 -8.89 -0.72
N ASN A 34 17.93 -7.76 -1.16
CA ASN A 34 18.72 -6.86 -0.32
C ASN A 34 17.84 -5.86 0.46
N TYR A 35 16.52 -5.97 0.30
CA TYR A 35 15.56 -5.12 1.00
C TYR A 35 14.23 -5.85 1.25
N TYR A 36 13.48 -5.37 2.23
CA TYR A 36 12.13 -5.79 2.56
C TYR A 36 11.24 -4.57 2.78
N VAL A 37 10.01 -4.61 2.25
CA VAL A 37 9.03 -3.53 2.43
C VAL A 37 7.90 -4.01 3.34
N ASP A 38 7.83 -3.41 4.52
CA ASP A 38 6.84 -3.66 5.56
C ASP A 38 5.62 -2.76 5.37
N LEU A 39 4.72 -3.18 4.47
CA LEU A 39 3.52 -2.42 4.14
C LEU A 39 2.56 -2.27 5.31
N LYS A 40 2.61 -3.18 6.30
CA LYS A 40 1.79 -3.06 7.52
C LYS A 40 2.22 -1.84 8.31
N LEU A 41 3.53 -1.65 8.49
CA LEU A 41 4.08 -0.47 9.16
C LEU A 41 3.82 0.82 8.35
N ALA A 42 4.04 0.80 7.04
CA ALA A 42 3.73 1.95 6.19
C ALA A 42 2.26 2.38 6.32
N SER A 43 1.35 1.40 6.41
CA SER A 43 -0.09 1.66 6.51
C SER A 43 -0.55 2.23 7.87
N THR A 44 0.30 2.21 8.90
CA THR A 44 -0.01 2.82 10.21
C THR A 44 0.45 4.26 10.31
N GLU A 45 1.27 4.74 9.37
CA GLU A 45 1.72 6.14 9.29
C GLU A 45 0.75 6.97 8.43
N PRO A 46 -0.03 7.90 9.00
CA PRO A 46 -1.11 8.58 8.26
C PRO A 46 -0.63 9.39 7.04
N SER A 47 0.52 10.07 7.16
CA SER A 47 1.12 10.84 6.05
C SER A 47 1.50 9.92 4.89
N VAL A 48 2.19 8.81 5.20
CA VAL A 48 2.61 7.79 4.24
C VAL A 48 1.40 7.14 3.59
N LEU A 49 0.41 6.73 4.36
CA LEU A 49 -0.81 6.11 3.84
C LEU A 49 -1.54 7.04 2.86
N LYS A 50 -1.62 8.35 3.17
CA LYS A 50 -2.21 9.36 2.29
C LYS A 50 -1.41 9.54 1.00
N MET A 51 -0.07 9.55 1.08
CA MET A 51 0.76 9.61 -0.12
C MET A 51 0.56 8.37 -0.99
N ILE A 52 0.51 7.18 -0.40
CA ILE A 52 0.23 5.94 -1.12
C ILE A 52 -1.13 6.00 -1.82
N SER A 53 -2.20 6.41 -1.13
CA SER A 53 -3.54 6.49 -1.74
C SER A 53 -3.59 7.48 -2.89
N SER A 54 -2.93 8.63 -2.76
CA SER A 54 -2.84 9.63 -3.82
C SER A 54 -2.08 9.12 -5.04
N GLU A 55 -0.98 8.40 -4.86
CA GLU A 55 -0.26 7.76 -5.98
C GLU A 55 -1.08 6.63 -6.61
N PHE A 56 -1.78 5.82 -5.81
CA PHE A 56 -2.66 4.76 -6.33
C PHE A 56 -3.81 5.35 -7.16
N ALA A 57 -4.41 6.46 -6.74
CA ALA A 57 -5.49 7.11 -7.47
C ALA A 57 -5.06 7.51 -8.90
N LYS A 58 -3.80 7.92 -9.10
CA LYS A 58 -3.25 8.26 -10.42
C LYS A 58 -3.07 7.04 -11.34
N LEU A 59 -3.00 5.85 -10.78
CA LEU A 59 -2.80 4.59 -11.50
C LEU A 59 -4.11 3.86 -11.82
N LEU A 60 -5.24 4.34 -11.30
CA LEU A 60 -6.54 3.72 -11.57
C LEU A 60 -6.92 3.87 -13.06
N PRO A 61 -7.41 2.81 -13.70
CA PRO A 61 -8.05 2.91 -15.02
C PRO A 61 -9.25 3.86 -15.00
N GLU A 62 -9.67 4.31 -16.19
CA GLU A 62 -10.96 4.95 -16.34
C GLU A 62 -12.09 3.96 -16.03
N ASN A 63 -13.15 4.42 -15.36
CA ASN A 63 -14.34 3.64 -15.01
C ASN A 63 -14.10 2.48 -14.03
N VAL A 64 -13.44 2.76 -12.92
CA VAL A 64 -13.39 1.82 -11.78
C VAL A 64 -14.62 2.01 -10.90
N ASP A 65 -15.47 1.00 -10.84
CA ASP A 65 -16.70 1.04 -10.01
C ASP A 65 -16.47 0.59 -8.57
N PHE A 66 -15.40 -0.18 -8.31
CA PHE A 66 -15.22 -0.86 -7.04
C PHE A 66 -13.76 -1.25 -6.75
N ILE A 67 -13.34 -1.14 -5.49
CA ILE A 67 -11.99 -1.53 -5.00
C ILE A 67 -12.09 -2.80 -4.16
N ALA A 68 -11.19 -3.76 -4.35
CA ALA A 68 -11.14 -4.99 -3.57
C ALA A 68 -9.77 -5.18 -2.89
N GLY A 69 -9.75 -5.15 -1.55
CA GLY A 69 -8.53 -5.32 -0.75
C GLY A 69 -8.51 -6.66 -0.03
N MET A 70 -7.47 -7.47 -0.28
CA MET A 70 -7.24 -8.72 0.47
C MET A 70 -6.78 -8.43 1.91
N GLU A 71 -7.35 -9.15 2.87
CA GLU A 71 -6.92 -9.08 4.26
C GLU A 71 -5.47 -9.57 4.44
N LEU A 72 -4.73 -9.11 5.45
CA LEU A 72 -5.03 -7.97 6.34
C LEU A 72 -4.42 -6.68 5.79
N GLY A 73 -3.28 -6.78 5.11
CA GLY A 73 -2.43 -5.63 4.75
C GLY A 73 -3.01 -4.71 3.68
N ALA A 74 -3.88 -5.20 2.79
CA ALA A 74 -4.46 -4.35 1.75
C ALA A 74 -5.69 -3.57 2.25
N VAL A 75 -6.25 -3.92 3.42
CA VAL A 75 -7.47 -3.28 3.95
C VAL A 75 -7.25 -1.79 4.24
N PRO A 76 -6.20 -1.35 4.95
CA PRO A 76 -5.96 0.08 5.16
C PRO A 76 -5.74 0.85 3.85
N LEU A 77 -5.09 0.23 2.87
CA LEU A 77 -4.82 0.82 1.57
C LEU A 77 -6.10 1.00 0.76
N ALA A 78 -6.96 -0.03 0.73
CA ALA A 78 -8.25 0.01 0.07
C ALA A 78 -9.17 1.06 0.71
N ALA A 79 -9.16 1.15 2.04
CA ALA A 79 -9.90 2.17 2.77
C ALA A 79 -9.42 3.59 2.43
N ALA A 80 -8.10 3.82 2.46
CA ALA A 80 -7.52 5.13 2.15
C ALA A 80 -7.76 5.52 0.68
N LEU A 81 -7.62 4.59 -0.26
CA LEU A 81 -7.90 4.82 -1.67
C LEU A 81 -9.39 5.11 -1.91
N SER A 82 -10.28 4.42 -1.21
CA SER A 82 -11.73 4.70 -1.24
C SER A 82 -12.04 6.11 -0.77
N LEU A 83 -11.39 6.57 0.31
CA LEU A 83 -11.53 7.95 0.79
C LEU A 83 -10.97 8.98 -0.21
N GLU A 84 -9.85 8.68 -0.86
CA GLU A 84 -9.20 9.57 -1.85
C GLU A 84 -10.03 9.71 -3.14
N THR A 85 -10.69 8.63 -3.58
CA THR A 85 -11.34 8.56 -4.90
C THR A 85 -12.86 8.63 -4.86
N GLY A 86 -13.47 8.40 -3.70
CA GLY A 86 -14.91 8.26 -3.54
C GLY A 86 -15.47 6.91 -4.03
N ILE A 87 -14.61 6.00 -4.51
CA ILE A 87 -15.02 4.68 -5.00
C ILE A 87 -15.22 3.74 -3.80
N PRO A 88 -16.34 2.99 -3.69
CA PRO A 88 -16.56 2.05 -2.60
C PRO A 88 -15.55 0.89 -2.63
N TYR A 89 -15.29 0.27 -1.46
CA TYR A 89 -14.38 -0.88 -1.37
C TYR A 89 -14.95 -2.04 -0.56
N SER A 90 -14.37 -3.23 -0.75
CA SER A 90 -14.62 -4.44 0.05
C SER A 90 -13.33 -5.02 0.61
N MET A 91 -13.47 -5.75 1.72
CA MET A 91 -12.40 -6.48 2.39
C MET A 91 -12.56 -7.97 2.09
N ILE A 92 -11.67 -8.54 1.28
CA ILE A 92 -11.67 -9.95 0.93
C ILE A 92 -10.92 -10.73 2.01
N ARG A 93 -11.56 -11.78 2.53
CA ARG A 93 -10.94 -12.69 3.49
C ARG A 93 -10.29 -13.86 2.79
N LYS A 94 -9.10 -14.27 3.24
CA LYS A 94 -8.34 -15.38 2.65
C LYS A 94 -8.90 -16.75 3.05
N SER A 95 -9.59 -16.83 4.17
CA SER A 95 -10.15 -18.08 4.70
C SER A 95 -11.50 -17.87 5.38
N ASP A 96 -12.38 -18.85 5.23
CA ASP A 96 -13.68 -18.89 5.88
C ASP A 96 -13.57 -18.92 7.41
N ARG A 97 -14.59 -18.39 8.08
CA ARG A 97 -14.73 -18.50 9.54
C ARG A 97 -14.82 -19.99 9.91
N LYS A 98 -13.78 -20.54 10.54
CA LYS A 98 -13.95 -21.69 11.44
C LYS A 98 -14.39 -21.13 12.79
N HIS A 99 -15.58 -21.54 13.22
CA HIS A 99 -16.11 -21.27 14.55
C HIS A 99 -15.28 -21.97 15.63
#